data_AF-A0A929KCB4-F1
#
_entry.id   AF-A0A929KCB4-F1
#
_cell.length_a   1.000
_cell.length_b   1.000
_cell.length_c   1.000
_cell.angle_alpha   90.00
_cell.angle_beta   90.00
_cell.angle_gamma   90.00
#
_symmetry.space_group_name_H-M   'P 1'
#
loop_
_entity.id
_entity.type
_entity.pdbx_description
1 polymer ?
#
loop_
_entity_poly.entity_id
_entity_poly.type
_entity_poly.pdbx_seq_one_letter_code
_entity_poly.pdbx_strand_id
1 'polypeptide(L)'
;MKKLIIGILFFSTSVYAQEFNFEIHNTKLTDYLKMEERLGSKRIPTTSNYVSFGGEAQPIKFLRTEKIIPNLTVYYFFKKTDSTMSYVLYEWDVSNFEKQDNNQKSNIFQKALIGKYIELKKHISKNFGQPVVKRNYSNISQLDSINTFVENSTWKPNDSTEIEMYATVSNYYERKGAMTINPAHRLRLYIKNQAKGKEKEVPKLNDKKLSDLEIIKTEFFKALKAKDLPKSKSFLSDLILEKVTDGQINILIDNIDFDKETKLVYSGIQMGLDGSMFTLLQYKYSDDNSNPPSEIIKLTFDDKNKVVGIQPIKLQKKIND
;
A
#
# COMPACT_ATOMS: atom_id res chain seq x y z
N MET A 1 -28.57 -11.55 42.93
CA MET A 1 -27.46 -10.81 42.27
C MET A 1 -28.00 -10.17 41.00
N LYS A 2 -28.19 -8.84 41.00
CA LYS A 2 -28.63 -8.10 39.80
C LYS A 2 -27.48 -8.10 38.79
N LYS A 3 -27.69 -8.70 37.61
CA LYS A 3 -26.76 -8.60 36.48
C LYS A 3 -26.73 -7.13 36.03
N LEU A 4 -25.62 -6.45 36.28
CA LEU A 4 -25.33 -5.13 35.73
C LEU A 4 -25.05 -5.31 34.23
N ILE A 5 -26.04 -5.03 33.38
CA ILE A 5 -25.81 -4.91 31.94
C ILE A 5 -25.07 -3.59 31.75
N ILE A 6 -23.75 -3.66 31.54
CA ILE A 6 -22.97 -2.52 31.09
C ILE A 6 -23.40 -2.29 29.63
N GLY A 7 -24.25 -1.29 29.42
CA GLY A 7 -24.59 -0.83 28.08
C GLY A 7 -23.32 -0.31 27.41
N ILE A 8 -22.95 -0.92 26.28
CA ILE A 8 -21.89 -0.41 25.41
C ILE A 8 -22.43 0.88 24.78
N LEU A 9 -21.86 2.01 25.17
CA LEU A 9 -22.14 3.32 24.61
C LEU A 9 -21.49 3.39 23.22
N PHE A 10 -22.20 2.91 22.19
CA PHE A 10 -21.77 3.09 20.81
C PHE A 10 -21.79 4.58 20.46
N PHE A 11 -20.62 5.20 20.29
CA PHE A 11 -20.51 6.57 19.78
C PHE A 11 -20.74 6.62 18.25
N SER A 12 -21.90 6.13 17.79
CA SER A 12 -22.38 6.42 16.44
C SER A 12 -22.91 7.84 16.39
N THR A 13 -22.37 8.68 15.52
CA THR A 13 -22.81 10.07 15.39
C THR A 13 -23.10 10.40 13.93
N SER A 14 -24.17 11.18 13.71
CA SER A 14 -24.65 11.55 12.39
C SER A 14 -24.25 12.97 12.00
N VAL A 15 -23.69 13.14 10.81
CA VAL A 15 -23.44 14.45 10.17
C VAL A 15 -24.12 14.41 8.79
N TYR A 16 -25.13 15.26 8.56
CA TYR A 16 -25.95 15.30 7.34
C TYR A 16 -26.43 13.91 6.86
N ALA A 17 -27.06 13.15 7.77
CA ALA A 17 -27.55 11.79 7.53
C ALA A 17 -26.47 10.74 7.20
N GLN A 18 -25.18 11.07 7.35
CA GLN A 18 -24.09 10.10 7.30
C GLN A 18 -23.67 9.70 8.69
N GLU A 19 -23.61 8.40 8.94
CA GLU A 19 -23.14 7.84 10.20
C GLU A 19 -21.71 7.32 10.06
N PHE A 20 -20.89 7.65 11.05
CA PHE A 20 -19.51 7.19 11.21
C PHE A 20 -19.40 6.45 12.55
N ASN A 21 -18.83 5.26 12.52
CA ASN A 21 -18.51 4.49 13.72
C ASN A 21 -17.00 4.47 13.92
N PHE A 22 -16.55 5.16 14.98
CA PHE A 22 -15.15 5.32 15.35
C PHE A 22 -14.64 4.21 16.28
N GLU A 23 -15.50 3.34 16.81
CA GLU A 23 -15.15 2.23 17.71
C GLU A 23 -14.81 0.95 16.93
N ILE A 24 -13.91 1.07 15.97
CA ILE A 24 -13.61 0.00 15.01
C ILE A 24 -13.15 -1.31 15.68
N HIS A 25 -12.40 -1.21 16.77
CA HIS A 25 -11.86 -2.37 17.49
C HIS A 25 -12.93 -3.21 18.21
N ASN A 26 -14.09 -2.63 18.50
CA ASN A 26 -15.22 -3.31 19.14
C ASN A 26 -16.38 -3.59 18.17
N THR A 27 -16.26 -3.16 16.91
CA THR A 27 -17.34 -3.27 15.93
C THR A 27 -17.05 -4.39 14.94
N LYS A 28 -18.00 -5.32 14.78
CA LYS A 28 -17.88 -6.39 13.79
C LYS A 28 -18.28 -5.91 12.41
N LEU A 29 -17.76 -6.57 11.37
CA LEU A 29 -18.17 -6.31 9.98
C LEU A 29 -19.70 -6.32 9.82
N THR A 30 -20.40 -7.26 10.45
CA THR A 30 -21.86 -7.39 10.38
C THR A 30 -22.60 -6.13 10.84
N ASP A 31 -22.05 -5.41 11.83
CA ASP A 31 -22.67 -4.21 12.37
C ASP A 31 -22.51 -3.04 11.41
N TYR A 32 -21.36 -2.95 10.74
CA TYR A 32 -21.16 -2.02 9.64
C TYR A 32 -22.10 -2.30 8.46
N LEU A 33 -22.32 -3.57 8.10
CA LEU A 33 -23.26 -3.92 7.03
C LEU A 33 -24.71 -3.53 7.37
N LYS A 34 -25.17 -3.78 8.61
CA LYS A 34 -26.49 -3.34 9.10
C LYS A 34 -26.62 -1.82 9.11
N MET A 35 -25.55 -1.11 9.47
CA MET A 35 -25.52 0.35 9.41
C MET A 35 -25.72 0.83 7.97
N GLU A 36 -25.04 0.23 7.00
CA GLU A 36 -25.21 0.59 5.58
C GLU A 36 -26.61 0.29 5.04
N GLU A 37 -27.23 -0.83 5.46
CA GLU A 37 -28.62 -1.14 5.13
C GLU A 37 -29.57 -0.06 5.68
N ARG A 38 -29.41 0.33 6.95
CA ARG A 38 -30.22 1.39 7.57
C ARG A 38 -30.03 2.75 6.89
N LEU A 39 -28.83 3.04 6.39
CA LEU A 39 -28.53 4.27 5.65
C LEU A 39 -29.03 4.23 4.20
N GLY A 40 -29.54 3.09 3.72
CA GLY A 40 -29.97 2.92 2.33
C GLY A 40 -28.81 2.99 1.33
N SER A 41 -27.59 2.67 1.78
CA SER A 41 -26.39 2.77 0.95
C SER A 41 -26.36 1.73 -0.16
N LYS A 42 -25.92 2.13 -1.36
CA LYS A 42 -25.86 1.23 -2.51
C LYS A 42 -24.56 0.43 -2.49
N ARG A 43 -24.64 -0.90 -2.38
CA ARG A 43 -23.46 -1.78 -2.54
C ARG A 43 -22.93 -1.68 -3.97
N ILE A 44 -21.61 -1.55 -4.13
CA ILE A 44 -20.93 -1.47 -5.43
C ILE A 44 -19.81 -2.51 -5.55
N PRO A 45 -19.52 -3.05 -6.76
CA PRO A 45 -18.51 -4.09 -6.94
C PRO A 45 -17.09 -3.55 -6.76
N THR A 46 -16.19 -4.44 -6.33
CA THR A 46 -14.75 -4.18 -6.28
C THR A 46 -14.15 -4.43 -7.66
N THR A 47 -13.79 -3.35 -8.36
CA THR A 47 -13.32 -3.33 -9.74
C THR A 47 -11.80 -3.37 -9.87
N SER A 48 -11.08 -3.32 -8.75
CA SER A 48 -9.62 -3.38 -8.66
C SER A 48 -9.23 -4.12 -7.39
N ASN A 49 -8.22 -4.99 -7.47
CA ASN A 49 -7.73 -5.71 -6.30
C ASN A 49 -6.91 -4.77 -5.41
N TYR A 50 -7.32 -4.66 -4.15
CA TYR A 50 -6.52 -4.03 -3.10
C TYR A 50 -5.44 -5.01 -2.65
N VAL A 51 -4.19 -4.56 -2.64
CA VAL A 51 -3.06 -5.30 -2.08
C VAL A 51 -3.19 -5.26 -0.56
N SER A 52 -3.11 -6.42 0.09
CA SER A 52 -3.25 -6.56 1.55
C SER A 52 -2.02 -7.25 2.14
N PHE A 53 -1.46 -6.64 3.19
CA PHE A 53 -0.27 -7.11 3.89
C PHE A 53 -0.58 -7.79 5.23
N GLY A 54 -1.79 -7.56 5.76
CA GLY A 54 -2.25 -8.07 7.05
C GLY A 54 -3.22 -9.25 6.94
N GLY A 55 -3.43 -9.83 5.74
CA GLY A 55 -4.42 -10.90 5.54
C GLY A 55 -5.87 -10.40 5.42
N GLU A 56 -6.04 -9.13 5.05
CA GLU A 56 -7.33 -8.55 4.72
C GLU A 56 -7.97 -9.18 3.48
N ALA A 57 -9.30 -9.26 3.49
CA ALA A 57 -10.11 -9.55 2.32
C ALA A 57 -10.12 -8.35 1.36
N GLN A 58 -10.60 -8.58 0.14
CA GLN A 58 -10.98 -7.46 -0.73
C GLN A 58 -12.09 -6.66 -0.04
N PRO A 59 -12.03 -5.31 -0.05
CA PRO A 59 -12.97 -4.51 0.71
C PRO A 59 -14.39 -4.68 0.18
N ILE A 60 -15.36 -4.62 1.09
CA ILE A 60 -16.77 -4.44 0.73
C ILE A 60 -17.00 -2.94 0.59
N LYS A 61 -17.63 -2.53 -0.52
CA LYS A 61 -17.82 -1.13 -0.87
C LYS A 61 -19.30 -0.73 -0.94
N PHE A 62 -19.57 0.47 -0.44
CA PHE A 62 -20.87 1.11 -0.52
C PHE A 62 -20.74 2.53 -1.06
N LEU A 63 -21.78 3.00 -1.75
CA LEU A 63 -21.91 4.34 -2.28
C LEU A 63 -23.03 5.07 -1.55
N ARG A 64 -22.75 6.26 -1.04
CA ARG A 64 -23.71 7.19 -0.46
C ARG A 64 -23.75 8.47 -1.30
N THR A 65 -24.94 8.91 -1.69
CA THR A 65 -25.12 10.06 -2.58
C THR A 65 -24.80 11.37 -1.86
N GLU A 66 -24.09 12.26 -2.56
CA GLU A 66 -23.82 13.64 -2.16
C GLU A 66 -24.39 14.59 -3.21
N LYS A 67 -24.63 15.86 -2.83
CA LYS A 67 -25.25 16.85 -3.74
C LYS A 67 -24.23 17.67 -4.53
N ILE A 68 -23.30 18.30 -3.83
CA ILE A 68 -22.37 19.30 -4.39
C ILE A 68 -20.98 18.71 -4.59
N ILE A 69 -20.55 17.84 -3.69
CA ILE A 69 -19.25 17.18 -3.69
C ILE A 69 -19.39 15.75 -4.26
N PRO A 70 -18.30 15.03 -4.56
CA PRO A 70 -18.38 13.67 -5.08
C PRO A 70 -19.15 12.77 -4.14
N ASN A 71 -19.84 11.76 -4.66
CA ASN A 71 -20.47 10.76 -3.81
C ASN A 71 -19.43 10.11 -2.88
N LEU A 72 -19.88 9.74 -1.67
CA LEU A 72 -19.04 9.07 -0.70
C LEU A 72 -18.95 7.59 -1.06
N THR A 73 -17.74 7.10 -1.29
CA THR A 73 -17.44 5.67 -1.32
C THR A 73 -16.92 5.23 0.04
N VAL A 74 -17.60 4.26 0.65
CA VAL A 74 -17.20 3.65 1.92
C VAL A 74 -16.59 2.29 1.64
N TYR A 75 -15.42 2.02 2.22
CA TYR A 75 -14.70 0.77 2.10
C TYR A 75 -14.52 0.13 3.48
N TYR A 76 -14.91 -1.13 3.59
CA TYR A 76 -14.74 -1.95 4.78
C TYR A 76 -13.64 -2.97 4.56
N PHE A 77 -12.50 -2.78 5.22
CA PHE A 77 -11.38 -3.72 5.20
C PHE A 77 -11.39 -4.55 6.49
N PHE A 78 -11.32 -5.87 6.33
CA PHE A 78 -11.43 -6.84 7.41
C PHE A 78 -10.55 -8.05 7.13
N LYS A 79 -10.11 -8.75 8.17
CA LYS A 79 -9.30 -9.97 8.08
C LYS A 79 -10.10 -11.11 7.45
N LYS A 80 -9.50 -11.84 6.51
CA LYS A 80 -10.12 -13.04 5.90
C LYS A 80 -10.41 -14.14 6.93
N THR A 81 -9.59 -14.23 7.97
CA THR A 81 -9.59 -15.33 8.93
C THR A 81 -10.78 -15.30 9.88
N ASP A 82 -11.15 -14.12 10.37
CA ASP A 82 -12.13 -13.97 11.47
C ASP A 82 -13.07 -12.77 11.27
N SER A 83 -12.97 -12.07 10.13
CA SER A 83 -13.73 -10.85 9.83
C SER A 83 -13.50 -9.68 10.80
N THR A 84 -12.42 -9.72 11.58
CA THR A 84 -12.00 -8.59 12.41
C THR A 84 -11.73 -7.38 11.53
N MET A 85 -12.25 -6.22 11.92
CA MET A 85 -12.08 -4.98 11.15
C MET A 85 -10.62 -4.49 11.22
N SER A 86 -10.02 -4.24 10.06
CA SER A 86 -8.68 -3.65 9.95
C SER A 86 -8.78 -2.14 9.85
N TYR A 87 -9.54 -1.62 8.88
CA TYR A 87 -9.82 -0.19 8.78
C TYR A 87 -11.08 0.08 7.96
N VAL A 88 -11.67 1.25 8.18
CA VAL A 88 -12.74 1.81 7.35
C VAL A 88 -12.18 3.04 6.64
N LEU A 89 -12.42 3.13 5.32
CA LEU A 89 -12.12 4.31 4.53
C LEU A 89 -13.42 4.94 4.04
N TYR A 90 -13.63 6.21 4.39
CA TYR A 90 -14.63 7.07 3.82
C TYR A 90 -13.95 8.02 2.84
N GLU A 91 -14.28 7.89 1.55
CA GLU A 91 -13.61 8.61 0.46
C GLU A 91 -14.60 9.44 -0.37
N TRP A 92 -14.34 10.74 -0.44
CA TRP A 92 -14.90 11.63 -1.44
C TRP A 92 -13.78 11.97 -2.41
N ASP A 93 -13.78 11.40 -3.61
CA ASP A 93 -12.72 11.63 -4.59
C ASP A 93 -13.33 11.76 -5.99
N VAL A 94 -13.10 12.89 -6.65
CA VAL A 94 -13.57 13.15 -8.02
C VAL A 94 -13.07 12.08 -8.99
N SER A 95 -11.83 11.61 -8.80
CA SER A 95 -11.20 10.65 -9.72
C SER A 95 -11.89 9.29 -9.73
N ASN A 96 -12.74 8.99 -8.74
CA ASN A 96 -13.55 7.77 -8.74
C ASN A 96 -14.68 7.80 -9.78
N PHE A 97 -15.15 8.99 -10.14
CA PHE A 97 -16.34 9.18 -10.97
C PHE A 97 -16.01 9.83 -12.32
N GLU A 98 -14.96 10.64 -12.36
CA GLU A 98 -14.60 11.43 -13.53
C GLU A 98 -13.15 11.15 -13.91
N LYS A 99 -12.93 10.62 -15.11
CA LYS A 99 -11.63 10.11 -15.59
C LYS A 99 -10.93 11.02 -16.60
N GLN A 100 -11.52 12.16 -16.96
CA GLN A 100 -10.88 13.09 -17.88
C GLN A 100 -9.72 13.87 -17.24
N ASP A 101 -8.73 14.24 -18.04
CA ASP A 101 -7.69 15.19 -17.66
C ASP A 101 -8.26 16.60 -17.45
N ASN A 102 -7.51 17.44 -16.73
CA ASN A 102 -7.85 18.83 -16.44
C ASN A 102 -9.27 19.02 -15.86
N ASN A 103 -9.64 18.15 -14.92
CA ASN A 103 -10.96 18.19 -14.31
C ASN A 103 -11.07 19.24 -13.19
N GLN A 104 -10.99 20.51 -13.56
CA GLN A 104 -11.13 21.63 -12.63
C GLN A 104 -12.57 21.74 -12.11
N LYS A 105 -12.70 22.16 -10.86
CA LYS A 105 -13.98 22.32 -10.17
C LYS A 105 -14.27 23.78 -9.83
N SER A 106 -15.56 24.11 -9.80
CA SER A 106 -16.02 25.46 -9.47
C SER A 106 -15.63 25.85 -8.05
N ASN A 107 -15.61 27.16 -7.77
CA ASN A 107 -15.35 27.69 -6.43
C ASN A 107 -16.38 27.16 -5.41
N ILE A 108 -17.66 27.04 -5.82
CA ILE A 108 -18.73 26.47 -4.99
C ILE A 108 -18.40 25.04 -4.57
N PHE A 109 -17.95 24.21 -5.52
CA PHE A 109 -17.54 22.84 -5.24
C PHE A 109 -16.36 22.80 -4.27
N GLN A 110 -15.31 23.59 -4.52
CA GLN A 110 -14.12 23.61 -3.68
C GLN A 110 -14.45 24.04 -2.25
N LYS A 111 -15.26 25.10 -2.08
CA LYS A 111 -15.75 25.55 -0.77
C LYS A 111 -16.57 24.48 -0.07
N ALA A 112 -17.43 23.75 -0.79
CA ALA A 112 -18.25 22.69 -0.20
C ALA A 112 -17.37 21.52 0.31
N LEU A 113 -16.33 21.12 -0.45
CA LEU A 113 -15.43 20.04 -0.04
C LEU A 113 -14.54 20.45 1.15
N ILE A 114 -14.03 21.68 1.15
CA ILE A 114 -13.30 22.25 2.30
C ILE A 114 -14.22 22.36 3.52
N GLY A 115 -15.46 22.81 3.33
CA GLY A 115 -16.48 22.88 4.37
C GLY A 115 -16.73 21.52 5.01
N LYS A 116 -16.90 20.47 4.19
CA LYS A 116 -17.05 19.09 4.66
C LYS A 116 -15.87 18.65 5.54
N TYR A 117 -14.64 18.95 5.13
CA TYR A 117 -13.44 18.66 5.94
C TYR A 117 -13.49 19.38 7.30
N ILE A 118 -13.78 20.68 7.30
CA ILE A 118 -13.83 21.49 8.53
C ILE A 118 -14.93 20.99 9.48
N GLU A 119 -16.10 20.65 8.96
CA GLU A 119 -17.22 20.12 9.73
C GLU A 119 -16.88 18.76 10.35
N LEU A 120 -16.35 17.81 9.55
CA LEU A 120 -15.89 16.52 10.07
C LEU A 120 -14.81 16.69 11.12
N LYS A 121 -13.81 17.55 10.87
CA LYS A 121 -12.75 17.85 11.84
C LYS A 121 -13.33 18.37 13.15
N LYS A 122 -14.25 19.35 13.09
CA LYS A 122 -14.91 19.91 14.27
C LYS A 122 -15.68 18.83 15.03
N HIS A 123 -16.41 17.99 14.31
CA HIS A 123 -17.21 16.91 14.88
C HIS A 123 -16.36 15.84 15.56
N ILE A 124 -15.32 15.33 14.90
CA ILE A 124 -14.36 14.36 15.47
C ILE A 124 -13.66 14.98 16.68
N SER A 125 -13.25 16.24 16.59
CA SER A 125 -12.54 16.92 17.68
C SER A 125 -13.41 17.19 18.90
N LYS A 126 -14.74 17.31 18.72
CA LYS A 126 -15.68 17.39 19.84
C LYS A 126 -15.67 16.13 20.69
N ASN A 127 -15.47 14.96 20.06
CA ASN A 127 -15.49 13.66 20.72
C ASN A 127 -14.10 13.22 21.22
N PHE A 128 -13.03 13.59 20.52
CA PHE A 128 -11.69 13.03 20.75
C PHE A 128 -10.58 14.09 20.99
N GLY A 129 -10.96 15.36 21.17
CA GLY A 129 -10.00 16.45 21.36
C GLY A 129 -9.36 16.94 20.05
N GLN A 130 -8.42 17.87 20.16
CA GLN A 130 -7.78 18.47 18.98
C GLN A 130 -6.81 17.48 18.30
N PRO A 131 -6.77 17.44 16.96
CA PRO A 131 -5.85 16.57 16.23
C PRO A 131 -4.42 17.10 16.26
N VAL A 132 -3.47 16.19 16.01
CA VAL A 132 -2.17 16.57 15.48
C VAL A 132 -2.36 16.95 14.02
N VAL A 133 -2.06 18.21 13.69
CA VAL A 133 -2.18 18.73 12.32
C VAL A 133 -0.81 18.80 11.68
N LYS A 134 -0.65 18.18 10.51
CA LYS A 134 0.52 18.33 9.65
C LYS A 134 0.13 19.05 8.37
N ARG A 135 0.86 20.11 8.05
CA ARG A 135 0.72 20.91 6.81
C ARG A 135 1.91 20.73 5.88
N ASN A 136 2.46 19.53 5.76
CA ASN A 136 3.69 19.33 5.02
C ASN A 136 3.68 18.07 4.16
N TYR A 137 3.74 18.27 2.84
CA TYR A 137 4.19 17.26 1.89
C TYR A 137 5.00 17.91 0.76
N SER A 138 6.09 17.24 0.41
CA SER A 138 7.16 17.57 -0.53
C SER A 138 6.77 17.94 -1.97
N ASN A 139 5.47 17.91 -2.32
CA ASN A 139 4.94 18.32 -3.62
C ASN A 139 4.26 19.70 -3.61
N ILE A 140 4.09 20.33 -2.43
CA ILE A 140 3.49 21.66 -2.30
C ILE A 140 4.37 22.73 -2.96
N SER A 141 5.68 22.51 -3.08
CA SER A 141 6.59 23.41 -3.79
C SER A 141 6.29 23.57 -5.29
N GLN A 142 5.50 22.67 -5.88
CA GLN A 142 5.05 22.73 -7.29
C GLN A 142 3.62 23.24 -7.45
N LEU A 143 2.86 23.39 -6.36
CA LEU A 143 1.47 23.82 -6.37
C LEU A 143 1.42 25.31 -6.03
N ASP A 144 0.65 26.08 -6.81
CA ASP A 144 0.41 27.49 -6.53
C ASP A 144 -0.19 27.65 -5.11
N SER A 145 0.62 28.18 -4.20
CA SER A 145 0.40 28.16 -2.74
C SER A 145 -0.81 28.99 -2.31
N ILE A 146 -1.31 29.86 -3.19
CA ILE A 146 -2.43 30.76 -2.92
C ILE A 146 -3.79 30.06 -3.14
N ASN A 147 -3.87 29.05 -4.02
CA ASN A 147 -5.14 28.47 -4.49
C ASN A 147 -5.32 26.98 -4.12
N THR A 148 -4.54 26.46 -3.18
CA THR A 148 -4.53 25.04 -2.83
C THR A 148 -4.80 24.83 -1.35
N PHE A 149 -5.82 24.00 -1.03
CA PHE A 149 -6.08 23.55 0.34
C PHE A 149 -5.56 22.13 0.53
N VAL A 150 -4.63 21.95 1.47
CA VAL A 150 -4.09 20.65 1.88
C VAL A 150 -3.97 20.63 3.40
N GLU A 151 -4.56 19.62 4.02
CA GLU A 151 -4.43 19.41 5.46
C GLU A 151 -4.51 17.92 5.79
N ASN A 152 -3.65 17.45 6.71
CA ASN A 152 -3.76 16.15 7.36
C ASN A 152 -3.95 16.37 8.86
N SER A 153 -5.02 15.79 9.39
CA SER A 153 -5.38 15.80 10.81
C SER A 153 -5.42 14.36 11.33
N THR A 154 -4.73 14.08 12.42
CA THR A 154 -4.70 12.75 13.04
C THR A 154 -5.15 12.83 14.49
N TRP A 155 -6.02 11.90 14.90
CA TRP A 155 -6.43 11.66 16.28
C TRP A 155 -6.03 10.25 16.70
N LYS A 156 -5.68 10.10 17.98
CA LYS A 156 -5.50 8.80 18.62
C LYS A 156 -6.42 8.74 19.84
N PRO A 157 -7.71 8.42 19.66
CA PRO A 157 -8.66 8.35 20.77
C PRO A 157 -8.22 7.41 21.90
N ASN A 158 -7.51 6.33 21.55
CA ASN A 158 -7.00 5.31 22.45
C ASN A 158 -5.92 4.47 21.75
N ASP A 159 -5.37 3.48 22.44
CA ASP A 159 -4.30 2.59 21.94
C ASP A 159 -4.75 1.66 20.79
N SER A 160 -6.06 1.48 20.59
CA SER A 160 -6.62 0.56 19.60
C SER A 160 -7.22 1.24 18.38
N THR A 161 -7.25 2.57 18.34
CA THR A 161 -7.93 3.34 17.30
C THR A 161 -7.08 4.53 16.86
N GLU A 162 -6.79 4.61 15.57
CA GLU A 162 -6.24 5.80 14.94
C GLU A 162 -7.24 6.35 13.93
N ILE A 163 -7.51 7.65 13.99
CA ILE A 163 -8.34 8.36 13.00
C ILE A 163 -7.41 9.28 12.22
N GLU A 164 -7.35 9.11 10.91
CA GLU A 164 -6.56 9.97 10.03
C GLU A 164 -7.47 10.58 8.97
N MET A 165 -7.46 11.90 8.85
CA MET A 165 -8.27 12.61 7.87
C MET A 165 -7.40 13.56 7.08
N TYR A 166 -7.39 13.40 5.77
CA TYR A 166 -6.66 14.29 4.89
C TYR A 166 -7.54 14.82 3.75
N ALA A 167 -7.24 16.02 3.31
CA ALA A 167 -7.89 16.65 2.16
C ALA A 167 -6.86 17.25 1.20
N THR A 168 -7.19 17.23 -0.08
CA THR A 168 -6.51 17.97 -1.14
C THR A 168 -7.57 18.58 -2.03
N VAL A 169 -7.56 19.91 -2.16
CA VAL A 169 -8.45 20.67 -3.04
C VAL A 169 -7.57 21.63 -3.83
N SER A 170 -7.40 21.34 -5.11
CA SER A 170 -6.57 22.13 -6.03
C SER A 170 -7.08 21.99 -7.46
N ASN A 171 -7.27 23.13 -8.11
CA ASN A 171 -7.51 23.24 -9.56
C ASN A 171 -6.22 23.27 -10.38
N TYR A 172 -5.04 23.16 -9.74
CA TYR A 172 -3.79 23.24 -10.45
C TYR A 172 -3.70 22.13 -11.52
N TYR A 173 -3.46 22.56 -12.75
CA TYR A 173 -3.27 21.69 -13.90
C TYR A 173 -2.02 22.15 -14.64
N GLU A 174 -1.11 21.21 -14.90
CA GLU A 174 0.08 21.46 -15.69
C GLU A 174 0.38 20.26 -16.57
N ARG A 175 0.67 20.50 -17.85
CA ARG A 175 1.14 19.47 -18.78
C ARG A 175 2.51 19.87 -19.32
N LYS A 176 3.53 19.08 -18.99
CA LYS A 176 4.92 19.25 -19.43
C LYS A 176 5.40 17.96 -20.11
N GLY A 177 5.31 17.92 -21.44
CA GLY A 177 5.69 16.74 -22.23
C GLY A 177 4.86 15.52 -21.85
N ALA A 178 5.54 14.45 -21.37
CA ALA A 178 4.90 13.22 -20.90
C ALA A 178 4.36 13.30 -19.46
N MET A 179 4.65 14.38 -18.73
CA MET A 179 4.18 14.58 -17.36
C MET A 179 2.90 15.43 -17.36
N THR A 180 1.86 14.95 -16.68
CA THR A 180 0.62 15.71 -16.45
C THR A 180 0.32 15.73 -14.96
N ILE A 181 0.24 16.94 -14.39
CA ILE A 181 -0.27 17.20 -13.06
C ILE A 181 -1.74 17.56 -13.22
N ASN A 182 -2.63 16.68 -12.75
CA ASN A 182 -4.07 16.88 -12.82
C ASN A 182 -4.61 17.55 -11.56
N PRO A 183 -5.72 18.32 -11.66
CA PRO A 183 -6.45 18.82 -10.51
C PRO A 183 -6.80 17.71 -9.51
N ALA A 184 -6.69 18.00 -8.22
CA ALA A 184 -6.92 17.03 -7.16
C ALA A 184 -8.00 17.55 -6.20
N HIS A 185 -9.10 16.80 -6.12
CA HIS A 185 -10.26 17.12 -5.31
C HIS A 185 -10.68 15.87 -4.54
N ARG A 186 -10.09 15.70 -3.36
CA ARG A 186 -10.30 14.52 -2.53
C ARG A 186 -10.29 14.83 -1.04
N LEU A 187 -11.11 14.08 -0.33
CA LEU A 187 -11.18 14.01 1.12
C LEU A 187 -11.22 12.53 1.50
N ARG A 188 -10.31 12.11 2.39
CA ARG A 188 -10.30 10.76 2.92
C ARG A 188 -10.30 10.79 4.43
N LEU A 189 -11.15 9.98 5.03
CA LEU A 189 -11.21 9.72 6.45
C LEU A 189 -10.99 8.23 6.68
N TYR A 190 -9.90 7.90 7.37
CA TYR A 190 -9.54 6.56 7.80
C TYR A 190 -9.86 6.40 9.27
N ILE A 191 -10.47 5.27 9.60
CA ILE A 191 -10.62 4.78 10.97
C ILE A 191 -9.87 3.45 11.00
N LYS A 192 -8.72 3.41 11.67
CA LYS A 192 -7.81 2.25 11.67
C LYS A 192 -7.87 1.55 13.01
N ASN A 193 -7.97 0.23 12.96
CA ASN A 193 -7.84 -0.64 14.12
C ASN A 193 -6.36 -0.87 14.40
N GLN A 194 -5.89 -0.33 15.52
CA GLN A 194 -4.54 -0.46 16.05
C GLN A 194 -4.47 -1.45 17.22
N ALA A 195 -5.59 -2.12 17.56
CA ALA A 195 -5.58 -3.14 18.61
C ALA A 195 -4.50 -4.17 18.27
N LYS A 196 -3.54 -4.35 19.18
CA LYS A 196 -2.31 -5.14 18.98
C LYS A 196 -2.62 -6.54 18.43
N GLY A 197 -2.63 -6.65 17.11
CA GLY A 197 -2.87 -7.86 16.34
C GLY A 197 -1.95 -7.84 15.14
N LYS A 198 -0.67 -8.14 15.38
CA LYS A 198 0.42 -8.36 14.41
C LYS A 198 0.09 -7.86 13.00
N GLU A 199 0.19 -6.54 12.76
CA GLU A 199 0.66 -6.14 11.44
C GLU A 199 1.97 -6.90 11.25
N LYS A 200 2.08 -7.71 10.19
CA LYS A 200 3.39 -8.25 9.82
C LYS A 200 4.27 -7.02 9.63
N GLU A 201 5.21 -6.79 10.55
CA GLU A 201 6.22 -5.77 10.37
C GLU A 201 6.79 -5.99 8.97
N VAL A 202 6.76 -4.95 8.12
CA VAL A 202 7.47 -4.99 6.85
C VAL A 202 8.91 -5.36 7.21
N PRO A 203 9.40 -6.55 6.81
CA PRO A 203 10.73 -6.99 7.20
C PRO A 203 11.70 -5.92 6.76
N LYS A 204 12.45 -5.35 7.68
CA LYS A 204 13.52 -4.42 7.30
C LYS A 204 14.69 -5.26 6.78
N LEU A 205 15.22 -4.90 5.61
CA LEU A 205 16.50 -5.44 5.16
C LEU A 205 17.61 -4.83 6.03
N ASN A 206 17.88 -5.48 7.16
CA ASN A 206 18.96 -5.12 8.07
C ASN A 206 20.23 -5.93 7.73
N ASP A 207 21.36 -5.54 8.33
CA ASP A 207 22.67 -6.14 8.04
C ASP A 207 22.69 -7.66 8.29
N LYS A 208 21.99 -8.12 9.32
CA LYS A 208 21.84 -9.54 9.63
C LYS A 208 21.13 -10.28 8.49
N LYS A 209 19.96 -9.78 8.07
CA LYS A 209 19.18 -10.36 6.97
C LYS A 209 20.01 -10.40 5.68
N LEU A 210 20.75 -9.35 5.38
CA LEU A 210 21.62 -9.31 4.20
C LEU A 210 22.72 -10.37 4.29
N SER A 211 23.36 -10.53 5.45
CA SER A 211 24.38 -11.56 5.67
C SER A 211 23.82 -12.98 5.52
N ASP A 212 22.62 -13.25 6.05
CA ASP A 212 21.95 -14.54 5.88
C ASP A 212 21.69 -14.85 4.39
N LEU A 213 21.26 -13.85 3.62
CA LEU A 213 21.00 -14.00 2.19
C LEU A 213 22.29 -14.19 1.37
N GLU A 214 23.40 -13.55 1.75
CA GLU A 214 24.70 -13.77 1.10
C GLU A 214 25.22 -15.20 1.32
N ILE A 215 25.00 -15.77 2.51
CA ILE A 215 25.32 -17.19 2.79
C ILE A 215 24.49 -18.09 1.88
N ILE A 216 23.18 -17.87 1.80
CA ILE A 216 22.29 -18.66 0.95
C ILE A 216 22.67 -18.55 -0.52
N LYS A 217 22.96 -17.35 -1.01
CA LYS A 217 23.43 -17.10 -2.37
C LYS A 217 24.73 -17.86 -2.66
N THR A 218 25.69 -17.82 -1.74
CA THR A 218 26.97 -18.54 -1.86
C THR A 218 26.77 -20.04 -2.02
N GLU A 219 25.96 -20.64 -1.15
CA GLU A 219 25.68 -22.07 -1.19
C GLU A 219 24.85 -22.47 -2.41
N PHE A 220 23.91 -21.63 -2.84
CA PHE A 220 23.15 -21.84 -4.07
C PHE A 220 24.06 -21.79 -5.32
N PHE A 221 24.98 -20.84 -5.39
CA PHE A 221 25.92 -20.71 -6.50
C PHE A 221 26.90 -21.89 -6.56
N LYS A 222 27.35 -22.41 -5.41
CA LYS A 222 28.15 -23.64 -5.35
C LYS A 222 27.38 -24.84 -5.92
N ALA A 223 26.10 -24.99 -5.57
CA ALA A 223 25.27 -26.07 -6.09
C ALA A 223 25.06 -25.96 -7.62
N LEU A 224 24.79 -24.75 -8.11
CA LEU A 224 24.70 -24.47 -9.55
C LEU A 224 26.01 -24.78 -10.28
N LYS A 225 27.16 -24.30 -9.77
CA LYS A 225 28.49 -24.57 -10.33
C LYS A 225 28.80 -26.07 -10.40
N ALA A 226 28.42 -26.82 -9.38
CA ALA A 226 28.59 -28.27 -9.32
C ALA A 226 27.58 -29.05 -10.20
N LYS A 227 26.62 -28.36 -10.84
CA LYS A 227 25.50 -28.96 -11.58
C LYS A 227 24.67 -29.96 -10.74
N ASP A 228 24.60 -29.75 -9.43
CA ASP A 228 23.81 -30.57 -8.51
C ASP A 228 22.34 -30.10 -8.55
N LEU A 229 21.58 -30.60 -9.53
CA LEU A 229 20.19 -30.18 -9.76
C LEU A 229 19.28 -30.39 -8.53
N PRO A 230 19.31 -31.56 -7.83
CA PRO A 230 18.53 -31.73 -6.61
C PRO A 230 18.88 -30.68 -5.54
N LYS A 231 20.17 -30.41 -5.32
CA LYS A 231 20.59 -29.42 -4.33
C LYS A 231 20.22 -28.01 -4.76
N SER A 232 20.40 -27.64 -6.02
CA SER A 232 19.97 -26.34 -6.58
C SER A 232 18.47 -26.11 -6.37
N LYS A 233 17.62 -27.12 -6.65
CA LYS A 233 16.18 -27.02 -6.43
C LYS A 233 15.79 -26.84 -4.96
N SER A 234 16.58 -27.36 -4.02
CA SER A 234 16.32 -27.20 -2.58
C SER A 234 16.36 -25.74 -2.09
N PHE A 235 17.02 -24.84 -2.85
CA PHE A 235 17.06 -23.40 -2.56
C PHE A 235 15.84 -22.64 -3.10
N LEU A 236 15.10 -23.23 -4.03
CA LEU A 236 13.97 -22.56 -4.68
C LEU A 236 12.75 -22.46 -3.74
N SER A 237 11.97 -21.43 -3.96
CA SER A 237 10.70 -21.20 -3.26
C SER A 237 9.62 -22.15 -3.76
N ASP A 238 8.72 -22.54 -2.86
CA ASP A 238 7.50 -23.29 -3.17
C ASP A 238 6.69 -22.64 -4.30
N LEU A 239 6.80 -21.30 -4.46
CA LEU A 239 6.13 -20.53 -5.52
C LEU A 239 6.53 -20.92 -6.95
N ILE A 240 7.76 -21.41 -7.12
CA ILE A 240 8.35 -21.71 -8.44
C ILE A 240 8.86 -23.13 -8.56
N LEU A 241 9.02 -23.86 -7.45
CA LEU A 241 9.68 -25.17 -7.41
C LEU A 241 9.08 -26.16 -8.41
N GLU A 242 7.76 -26.23 -8.51
CA GLU A 242 7.06 -27.14 -9.43
C GLU A 242 7.12 -26.69 -10.91
N LYS A 243 7.44 -25.42 -11.16
CA LYS A 243 7.47 -24.82 -12.51
C LYS A 243 8.87 -24.83 -13.12
N VAL A 244 9.92 -24.95 -12.30
CA VAL A 244 11.31 -24.91 -12.75
C VAL A 244 11.76 -26.28 -13.23
N THR A 245 12.14 -26.35 -14.50
CA THR A 245 12.66 -27.56 -15.15
C THR A 245 14.18 -27.63 -15.05
N ASP A 246 14.72 -28.84 -15.18
CA ASP A 246 16.19 -29.07 -15.20
C ASP A 246 16.85 -28.33 -16.37
N GLY A 247 16.17 -28.26 -17.53
CA GLY A 247 16.63 -27.50 -18.69
C GLY A 247 16.80 -26.00 -18.39
N GLN A 248 15.86 -25.38 -17.66
CA GLN A 248 15.98 -23.98 -17.26
C GLN A 248 17.14 -23.75 -16.28
N ILE A 249 17.40 -24.69 -15.37
CA ILE A 249 18.54 -24.61 -14.45
C ILE A 249 19.86 -24.73 -15.23
N ASN A 250 19.95 -25.62 -16.22
CA ASN A 250 21.15 -25.74 -17.05
C ASN A 250 21.39 -24.47 -17.88
N ILE A 251 20.35 -23.91 -18.50
CA ILE A 251 20.46 -22.62 -19.22
C ILE A 251 20.96 -21.52 -18.29
N LEU A 252 20.44 -21.46 -17.05
CA LEU A 252 20.91 -20.50 -16.06
C LEU A 252 22.40 -20.68 -15.73
N ILE A 253 22.83 -21.93 -15.51
CA ILE A 253 24.24 -22.28 -15.23
C ILE A 253 25.15 -21.80 -16.36
N ASP A 254 24.75 -22.02 -17.62
CA ASP A 254 25.54 -21.61 -18.79
C ASP A 254 25.62 -20.08 -18.99
N ASN A 255 24.77 -19.31 -18.30
CA ASN A 255 24.71 -17.85 -18.39
C ASN A 255 25.30 -17.12 -17.16
N ILE A 256 25.95 -17.84 -16.25
CA ILE A 256 26.63 -17.26 -15.09
C ILE A 256 28.09 -17.70 -15.07
N ASP A 257 29.00 -16.74 -14.93
CA ASP A 257 30.42 -17.02 -14.72
C ASP A 257 30.68 -17.22 -13.22
N PHE A 258 30.76 -18.48 -12.78
CA PHE A 258 30.99 -18.85 -11.39
C PHE A 258 32.47 -18.80 -10.96
N ASP A 259 33.39 -18.46 -11.87
CA ASP A 259 34.81 -18.26 -11.55
C ASP A 259 35.11 -16.79 -11.23
N LYS A 260 34.25 -15.87 -11.67
CA LYS A 260 34.34 -14.46 -11.33
C LYS A 260 33.71 -14.14 -9.98
N GLU A 261 34.43 -13.36 -9.18
CA GLU A 261 33.88 -12.78 -7.97
C GLU A 261 32.76 -11.78 -8.32
N THR A 262 31.72 -11.73 -7.49
CA THR A 262 30.61 -10.80 -7.65
C THR A 262 30.55 -9.81 -6.50
N LYS A 263 30.22 -8.55 -6.78
CA LYS A 263 30.02 -7.49 -5.78
C LYS A 263 28.56 -7.02 -5.79
N LEU A 264 27.96 -6.90 -4.60
CA LEU A 264 26.62 -6.36 -4.42
C LEU A 264 26.60 -4.87 -4.82
N VAL A 265 25.67 -4.51 -5.70
CA VAL A 265 25.48 -3.12 -6.18
C VAL A 265 24.13 -2.54 -5.81
N TYR A 266 23.15 -3.40 -5.53
CA TYR A 266 21.84 -2.98 -5.07
C TYR A 266 21.23 -4.05 -4.17
N SER A 267 20.56 -3.60 -3.11
CA SER A 267 19.68 -4.43 -2.32
C SER A 267 18.42 -3.65 -1.97
N GLY A 268 17.27 -4.32 -2.00
CA GLY A 268 15.99 -3.68 -1.74
C GLY A 268 14.87 -4.68 -1.57
N ILE A 269 13.74 -4.20 -1.05
CA ILE A 269 12.53 -5.00 -0.94
C ILE A 269 11.55 -4.53 -2.01
N GLN A 270 11.11 -5.48 -2.83
CA GLN A 270 10.10 -5.27 -3.87
C GLN A 270 8.82 -6.01 -3.48
N MET A 271 7.68 -5.41 -3.76
CA MET A 271 6.38 -6.01 -3.46
C MET A 271 5.75 -6.59 -4.74
N GLY A 272 5.24 -7.81 -4.63
CA GLY A 272 4.36 -8.42 -5.60
C GLY A 272 2.96 -7.81 -5.60
N LEU A 273 2.21 -8.03 -6.68
CA LEU A 273 0.83 -7.55 -6.84
C LEU A 273 -0.15 -8.17 -5.82
N ASP A 274 0.21 -9.30 -5.25
CA ASP A 274 -0.53 -10.03 -4.22
C ASP A 274 -0.17 -9.60 -2.79
N GLY A 275 0.78 -8.68 -2.65
CA GLY A 275 1.31 -8.24 -1.35
C GLY A 275 2.47 -9.08 -0.83
N SER A 276 2.90 -10.09 -1.58
CA SER A 276 4.10 -10.87 -1.27
C SER A 276 5.32 -9.95 -1.29
N MET A 277 6.18 -10.09 -0.29
CA MET A 277 7.41 -9.31 -0.18
C MET A 277 8.57 -10.13 -0.71
N PHE A 278 9.35 -9.52 -1.60
CA PHE A 278 10.52 -10.12 -2.19
C PHE A 278 11.75 -9.28 -1.87
N THR A 279 12.84 -9.92 -1.45
CA THR A 279 14.13 -9.24 -1.33
C THR A 279 14.87 -9.37 -2.65
N LEU A 280 15.18 -8.25 -3.29
CA LEU A 280 15.95 -8.17 -4.52
C LEU A 280 17.40 -7.79 -4.20
N LEU A 281 18.33 -8.64 -4.59
CA LEU A 281 19.77 -8.37 -4.58
C LEU A 281 20.26 -8.30 -6.03
N GLN A 282 21.10 -7.31 -6.35
CA GLN A 282 21.74 -7.22 -7.66
C GLN A 282 23.25 -7.17 -7.48
N TYR A 283 23.92 -7.98 -8.29
CA TYR A 283 25.38 -8.11 -8.29
C TYR A 283 25.94 -7.74 -9.65
N LYS A 284 27.15 -7.20 -9.66
CA LYS A 284 28.01 -7.15 -10.85
C LYS A 284 29.24 -8.03 -10.62
N TYR A 285 29.97 -8.40 -11.67
CA TYR A 285 31.29 -9.01 -11.49
C TYR A 285 32.30 -7.97 -10.98
N SER A 286 33.18 -8.38 -10.07
CA SER A 286 34.15 -7.51 -9.41
C SER A 286 35.17 -6.89 -10.38
N ASP A 287 35.48 -7.59 -11.47
CA ASP A 287 36.37 -7.14 -12.54
C ASP A 287 35.68 -6.19 -13.55
N ASP A 288 34.35 -6.03 -13.46
CA ASP A 288 33.59 -5.11 -14.29
C ASP A 288 33.70 -3.67 -13.77
N ASN A 289 34.56 -2.90 -14.43
CA ASN A 289 34.80 -1.48 -14.16
C ASN A 289 33.89 -0.54 -14.99
N SER A 290 32.96 -1.07 -15.79
CA SER A 290 32.04 -0.24 -16.59
C SER A 290 30.95 0.42 -15.74
N ASN A 291 30.47 1.57 -16.20
CA ASN A 291 29.36 2.30 -15.60
C ASN A 291 28.41 2.82 -16.70
N PRO A 292 27.19 2.26 -16.85
CA PRO A 292 26.63 1.16 -16.05
C PRO A 292 27.40 -0.17 -16.25
N PRO A 293 27.28 -1.14 -15.33
CA PRO A 293 27.86 -2.48 -15.50
C PRO A 293 27.44 -3.11 -16.83
N SER A 294 28.31 -3.91 -17.41
CA SER A 294 28.06 -4.65 -18.65
C SER A 294 27.18 -5.88 -18.43
N GLU A 295 27.25 -6.46 -17.24
CA GLU A 295 26.42 -7.58 -16.82
C GLU A 295 26.01 -7.43 -15.36
N ILE A 296 24.76 -7.79 -15.06
CA ILE A 296 24.26 -7.88 -13.70
C ILE A 296 23.58 -9.22 -13.47
N ILE A 297 23.70 -9.75 -12.25
CA ILE A 297 22.95 -10.90 -11.78
C ILE A 297 21.93 -10.41 -10.77
N LYS A 298 20.64 -10.54 -11.10
CA LYS A 298 19.54 -10.26 -10.17
C LYS A 298 19.15 -11.54 -9.45
N LEU A 299 19.02 -11.48 -8.13
CA LEU A 299 18.57 -12.58 -7.29
C LEU A 299 17.41 -12.11 -6.41
N THR A 300 16.32 -12.86 -6.41
CA THR A 300 15.07 -12.51 -5.73
C THR A 300 14.71 -13.60 -4.74
N PHE A 301 14.44 -13.21 -3.48
CA PHE A 301 14.07 -14.11 -2.39
C PHE A 301 12.65 -13.83 -1.89
N ASP A 302 11.93 -14.86 -1.44
CA ASP A 302 10.67 -14.68 -0.70
C ASP A 302 10.89 -14.33 0.79
N ASP A 303 9.79 -14.25 1.55
CA ASP A 303 9.82 -13.96 2.98
C ASP A 303 10.46 -15.08 3.84
N LYS A 304 10.58 -16.30 3.29
CA LYS A 304 11.25 -17.47 3.89
C LYS A 304 12.73 -17.60 3.48
N ASN A 305 13.32 -16.60 2.82
CA ASN A 305 14.67 -16.64 2.27
C ASN A 305 14.90 -17.71 1.18
N LYS A 306 13.85 -18.15 0.48
CA LYS A 306 13.97 -19.05 -0.67
C LYS A 306 14.06 -18.27 -1.96
N VAL A 307 14.81 -18.80 -2.92
CA VAL A 307 15.02 -18.15 -4.23
C VAL A 307 13.75 -18.26 -5.07
N VAL A 308 13.18 -17.13 -5.48
CA VAL A 308 12.00 -17.03 -6.36
C VAL A 308 12.41 -16.66 -7.78
N GLY A 309 13.59 -16.08 -7.96
CA GLY A 309 14.07 -15.73 -9.28
C GLY A 309 15.57 -15.44 -9.28
N ILE A 310 16.22 -15.84 -10.35
CA ILE A 310 17.59 -15.48 -10.67
C ILE A 310 17.65 -15.14 -12.15
N GLN A 311 18.29 -14.01 -12.47
CA GLN A 311 18.33 -13.49 -13.83
C GLN A 311 19.70 -12.86 -14.10
N PRO A 312 20.58 -13.53 -14.85
CA PRO A 312 21.72 -12.87 -15.48
C PRO A 312 21.22 -11.97 -16.62
N ILE A 313 21.69 -10.73 -16.67
CA ILE A 313 21.29 -9.71 -17.64
C ILE A 313 22.54 -9.06 -18.22
N LYS A 314 22.75 -9.23 -19.52
CA LYS A 314 23.76 -8.50 -20.29
C LYS A 314 23.16 -7.16 -20.72
N LEU A 315 23.79 -6.08 -20.29
CA LEU A 315 23.38 -4.71 -20.61
C LEU A 315 24.10 -4.29 -21.90
N GLN A 316 23.33 -3.97 -22.95
CA GLN A 316 23.91 -3.49 -24.21
C GLN A 316 24.70 -2.20 -23.97
N LYS A 317 25.95 -2.14 -24.43
CA LYS A 317 26.69 -0.87 -24.52
C LYS A 317 25.91 0.04 -25.46
N LYS A 318 25.64 1.29 -25.05
CA LYS A 318 25.19 2.33 -25.99
C LYS A 318 26.21 2.37 -27.12
N ILE A 319 25.76 2.07 -28.34
CA ILE A 319 26.47 2.45 -29.55
C ILE A 319 26.38 3.98 -29.55
N ASN A 320 27.51 4.66 -29.36
CA ASN A 320 27.57 6.09 -29.60
C ASN A 320 27.55 6.27 -31.12
N ASP A 321 26.51 6.91 -31.64
CA ASP A 321 26.51 7.51 -32.98
C ASP A 321 27.36 8.79 -32.99
#